data_AF-A0AAJ2WCU4-F1
#
_entry.id   AF-A0AAJ2WCU4-F1
#
_cell.length_a   1.000
_cell.length_b   1.000
_cell.length_c   1.000
_cell.angle_alpha   90.00
_cell.angle_beta   90.00
_cell.angle_gamma   90.00
#
_symmetry.space_group_name_H-M   'P 1'
#
loop_
_entity.id
_entity.type
_entity.pdbx_description
1 polymer ?
#
loop_
_entity_poly.entity_id
_entity_poly.type
_entity_poly.pdbx_seq_one_letter_code
_entity_poly.pdbx_strand_id
1 'polypeptide(L)'
;MDIEKKRIPVGRSESRSSDKPSIIKRLLRSDGFVLLVWIIGMAAVWEIGAFYIARVSPRHPEYILPHLWQIASSFGQSAGADQTIFGLVMTNAATLSRAGEGFLIGMALGAILALLMSLSGAVGKIAFPYLMIIQMIPILGMAPIVLSLTGDIGKSRIVIAAILTFY
;
A
#
# COMPACT_ATOMS: atom_id res chain seq x y z
N MET A 1 36.95 16.14 -76.91
CA MET A 1 35.73 15.32 -77.01
C MET A 1 35.75 14.35 -75.84
N ASP A 2 34.92 14.43 -74.80
CA ASP A 2 33.75 15.26 -74.56
C ASP A 2 33.63 15.58 -73.08
N ILE A 3 33.29 16.84 -72.81
CA ILE A 3 32.97 17.37 -71.48
C ILE A 3 31.47 17.17 -71.30
N GLU A 4 31.04 16.20 -70.50
CA GLU A 4 29.64 16.11 -70.09
C GLU A 4 29.49 16.45 -68.60
N LYS A 5 29.26 17.75 -68.35
CA LYS A 5 28.62 18.24 -67.13
C LYS A 5 27.19 17.71 -67.08
N LYS A 6 26.79 17.00 -66.02
CA LYS A 6 25.36 16.99 -65.64
C LYS A 6 25.08 16.67 -64.17
N ARG A 7 24.75 17.76 -63.46
CA ARG A 7 23.78 17.92 -62.36
C ARG A 7 23.97 17.13 -61.06
N ILE A 8 24.56 17.83 -60.10
CA ILE A 8 24.21 17.81 -58.67
C ILE A 8 22.69 17.73 -58.46
N PRO A 9 22.16 16.73 -57.73
CA PRO A 9 20.81 16.81 -57.20
C PRO A 9 20.81 17.74 -55.98
N VAL A 10 20.16 18.88 -56.18
CA VAL A 10 19.77 19.87 -55.17
C VAL A 10 18.99 19.19 -54.04
N GLY A 11 19.29 19.60 -52.81
CA GLY A 11 18.84 18.97 -51.58
C GLY A 11 17.34 18.72 -51.50
N ARG A 12 17.00 17.47 -51.18
CA ARG A 12 15.74 17.19 -50.50
C ARG A 12 15.98 17.46 -49.03
N SER A 13 15.50 18.62 -48.57
CA SER A 13 15.16 18.83 -47.16
C SER A 13 14.15 17.75 -46.79
N GLU A 14 14.63 16.58 -46.36
CA GLU A 14 13.81 15.66 -45.60
C GLU A 14 13.49 16.40 -44.31
N SER A 15 12.26 16.91 -44.23
CA SER A 15 11.69 17.37 -42.99
C SER A 15 11.81 16.22 -42.00
N ARG A 16 12.80 16.29 -41.10
CA ARG A 16 12.80 15.52 -39.86
C ARG A 16 11.49 15.87 -39.17
N SER A 17 10.46 15.07 -39.37
CA SER A 17 9.29 15.06 -38.51
C SER A 17 9.83 14.73 -37.13
N SER A 18 9.98 15.77 -36.30
CA SER A 18 10.27 15.63 -34.89
C SER A 18 9.06 14.94 -34.29
N ASP A 19 9.08 13.61 -34.37
CA ASP A 19 8.09 12.72 -33.80
C ASP A 19 8.35 12.72 -32.28
N LYS A 20 8.07 13.87 -31.65
CA LYS A 20 8.06 14.00 -30.21
C LYS A 20 7.01 12.98 -29.75
N PRO A 21 7.37 11.93 -28.98
CA PRO A 21 6.39 10.97 -28.53
C PRO A 21 5.28 11.73 -27.82
N SER A 22 4.05 11.59 -28.32
CA SER A 22 2.90 12.31 -27.79
C SER A 22 2.85 12.12 -26.27
N ILE A 23 2.58 13.20 -25.55
CA ILE A 23 2.53 13.24 -24.07
C ILE A 23 1.67 12.08 -23.52
N ILE A 24 0.65 11.68 -24.27
CA ILE A 24 -0.23 10.52 -24.05
C ILE A 24 0.57 9.21 -23.95
N LYS A 25 1.49 8.93 -24.88
CA LYS A 25 2.33 7.70 -24.84
C LYS A 25 3.32 7.71 -23.67
N ARG A 26 3.71 8.88 -23.16
CA ARG A 26 4.56 9.00 -21.95
C ARG A 26 3.75 8.81 -20.66
N LEU A 27 2.54 9.37 -20.59
CA LEU A 27 1.62 9.14 -19.47
C LEU A 27 1.20 7.67 -19.39
N LEU A 28 0.82 7.06 -20.52
CA LEU A 28 0.44 5.64 -20.61
C LEU A 28 1.55 4.67 -20.20
N ARG A 29 2.83 5.09 -20.27
CA ARG A 29 4.01 4.26 -19.96
C ARG A 29 4.62 4.56 -18.60
N SER A 30 3.98 5.39 -17.78
CA SER A 30 4.43 5.69 -16.42
C SER A 30 3.87 4.67 -15.42
N ASP A 31 4.66 4.28 -14.42
CA ASP A 31 4.22 3.38 -13.34
C ASP A 31 2.95 3.89 -12.64
N GLY A 32 2.76 5.21 -12.61
CA GLY A 32 1.57 5.87 -12.08
C GLY A 32 0.29 5.61 -12.89
N PHE A 33 0.39 5.47 -14.22
CA PHE A 33 -0.77 5.12 -15.05
C PHE A 33 -1.18 3.66 -14.81
N VAL A 34 -0.22 2.76 -14.68
CA VAL A 34 -0.49 1.35 -14.35
C VAL A 34 -1.19 1.26 -12.98
N LEU A 35 -0.67 1.95 -11.96
CA LEU A 35 -1.31 2.02 -10.64
C LEU A 35 -2.75 2.57 -10.71
N LEU A 36 -2.97 3.65 -11.46
CA LEU A 36 -4.29 4.24 -11.64
C LEU A 36 -5.27 3.24 -12.26
N VAL A 37 -4.85 2.53 -13.31
CA VAL A 37 -5.66 1.48 -13.96
C VAL A 37 -6.01 0.39 -12.97
N TRP A 38 -5.08 -0.04 -12.12
CA TRP A 38 -5.35 -1.02 -11.07
C TRP A 38 -6.35 -0.51 -10.03
N ILE A 39 -6.22 0.73 -9.57
CA ILE A 39 -7.14 1.33 -8.60
C ILE A 39 -8.55 1.40 -9.19
N ILE A 40 -8.68 1.91 -10.43
CA ILE A 40 -9.97 2.02 -11.13
C ILE A 40 -10.54 0.62 -11.39
N GLY A 41 -9.71 -0.34 -11.81
CA GLY A 41 -10.12 -1.72 -12.03
C GLY A 41 -10.66 -2.38 -10.76
N MET A 42 -9.97 -2.22 -9.63
CA MET A 42 -10.43 -2.73 -8.34
C MET A 42 -11.76 -2.07 -7.90
N ALA A 43 -11.87 -0.74 -8.06
CA ALA A 43 -13.09 -0.01 -7.76
C ALA A 43 -14.27 -0.46 -8.65
N ALA A 44 -14.01 -0.73 -9.93
CA ALA A 44 -15.02 -1.25 -10.85
C ALA A 44 -15.49 -2.65 -10.45
N VAL A 45 -14.56 -3.55 -10.11
CA VAL A 45 -14.89 -4.89 -9.60
C VAL A 45 -15.74 -4.80 -8.33
N TRP A 46 -15.40 -3.87 -7.42
CA TRP A 46 -16.17 -3.61 -6.21
C TRP A 46 -17.62 -3.18 -6.52
N GLU A 47 -17.79 -2.16 -7.36
CA GLU A 47 -19.12 -1.65 -7.74
C GLU A 47 -19.97 -2.68 -8.47
N ILE A 48 -19.36 -3.52 -9.32
CA ILE A 48 -20.05 -4.63 -9.97
C ILE A 48 -20.53 -5.65 -8.92
N GLY A 49 -19.69 -5.98 -7.94
CA GLY A 49 -20.04 -6.85 -6.82
C GLY A 49 -21.20 -6.27 -5.98
N ALA A 50 -21.15 -4.97 -5.67
CA ALA A 50 -22.19 -4.26 -4.92
C ALA A 50 -23.52 -4.34 -5.65
N PHE A 51 -23.50 -4.05 -6.95
CA PHE A 51 -24.68 -4.10 -7.79
C PHE A 51 -25.25 -5.52 -7.96
N TYR A 52 -24.39 -6.53 -8.03
CA TYR A 52 -24.82 -7.93 -8.07
C TYR A 52 -25.49 -8.35 -6.77
N ILE A 53 -24.87 -8.05 -5.62
CA ILE A 53 -25.40 -8.38 -4.29
C ILE A 53 -26.72 -7.63 -4.04
N ALA A 54 -26.84 -6.38 -4.48
CA ALA A 54 -28.08 -5.61 -4.46
C ALA A 54 -29.24 -6.28 -5.21
N ARG A 55 -28.94 -7.05 -6.27
CA ARG A 55 -29.95 -7.78 -7.04
C ARG A 55 -30.31 -9.13 -6.43
N VAL A 56 -29.35 -9.83 -5.81
CA VAL A 56 -29.52 -11.20 -5.29
C VAL A 56 -30.08 -11.22 -3.86
N SER A 57 -29.75 -10.22 -3.04
CA SER A 57 -30.18 -10.13 -1.63
C SER A 57 -30.94 -8.83 -1.36
N PRO A 58 -32.23 -8.72 -1.71
CA PRO A 58 -32.98 -7.46 -1.65
C PRO A 58 -33.32 -6.99 -0.24
N ARG A 59 -33.16 -7.85 0.78
CA ARG A 59 -33.64 -7.54 2.13
C ARG A 59 -32.72 -6.54 2.85
N HIS A 60 -31.40 -6.67 2.70
CA HIS A 60 -30.40 -5.71 3.19
C HIS A 60 -29.04 -5.85 2.48
N PRO A 61 -28.93 -5.49 1.19
CA PRO A 61 -27.68 -5.66 0.44
C PRO A 61 -26.53 -4.80 0.97
N GLU A 62 -26.83 -3.64 1.54
CA GLU A 62 -25.85 -2.71 2.12
C GLU A 62 -25.09 -3.25 3.35
N TYR A 63 -25.62 -4.24 4.07
CA TYR A 63 -24.89 -4.88 5.19
C TYR A 63 -23.85 -5.91 4.72
N ILE A 64 -23.90 -6.32 3.44
CA ILE A 64 -22.99 -7.31 2.88
C ILE A 64 -21.90 -6.62 2.06
N LEU A 65 -22.30 -5.71 1.15
CA LEU A 65 -21.34 -4.96 0.35
C LEU A 65 -21.93 -3.59 -0.04
N PRO A 66 -21.56 -2.51 0.66
CA PRO A 66 -22.02 -1.16 0.34
C PRO A 66 -21.33 -0.60 -0.91
N HIS A 67 -22.04 0.25 -1.65
CA HIS A 67 -21.45 1.04 -2.74
C HIS A 67 -20.43 2.03 -2.21
N LEU A 68 -19.38 2.33 -2.98
CA LEU A 68 -18.32 3.26 -2.58
C LEU A 68 -18.89 4.66 -2.32
N TRP A 69 -19.90 5.08 -3.10
CA TRP A 69 -20.60 6.35 -2.86
C TRP A 69 -21.39 6.36 -1.55
N GLN A 70 -21.99 5.24 -1.14
CA GLN A 70 -22.69 5.14 0.14
C GLN A 70 -21.71 5.33 1.31
N ILE A 71 -20.52 4.71 1.22
CA ILE A 71 -19.44 4.91 2.18
C ILE A 71 -19.00 6.38 2.21
N ALA A 72 -18.81 7.01 1.04
CA ALA A 72 -18.41 8.41 0.97
C ALA A 72 -19.46 9.35 1.59
N SER A 73 -20.75 9.10 1.35
CA SER A 73 -21.84 9.90 1.89
C SER A 73 -22.09 9.70 3.38
N SER A 74 -21.64 8.57 3.95
CA SER A 74 -21.93 8.23 5.35
C SER A 74 -21.06 8.99 6.35
N PHE A 75 -19.88 9.47 5.96
CA PHE A 75 -18.96 10.16 6.88
C PHE A 75 -19.58 11.36 7.63
N GLY A 76 -20.49 12.10 6.99
CA GLY A 76 -21.19 13.24 7.60
C GLY A 76 -22.46 12.88 8.38
N GLN A 77 -22.88 11.61 8.36
CA GLN A 77 -24.10 11.18 9.03
C GLN A 77 -23.85 10.97 10.53
N SER A 78 -24.90 11.13 11.34
CA SER A 78 -24.84 10.83 12.78
C SER A 78 -24.74 9.31 12.99
N ALA A 79 -23.79 8.89 13.82
CA ALA A 79 -23.63 7.50 14.25
C ALA A 79 -24.46 7.18 15.51
N GLY A 80 -25.32 8.11 15.94
CA GLY A 80 -26.02 8.09 17.24
C GLY A 80 -25.22 8.79 18.35
N ALA A 81 -25.90 9.25 19.40
CA ALA A 81 -25.29 9.87 20.60
C ALA A 81 -24.24 10.98 20.33
N ASP A 82 -24.63 12.09 19.69
CA ASP A 82 -23.81 13.29 19.41
C ASP A 82 -22.50 13.07 18.63
N GLN A 83 -22.23 11.86 18.14
CA GLN A 83 -21.03 11.52 17.37
C GLN A 83 -21.38 11.25 15.90
N THR A 84 -20.54 11.75 15.00
CA THR A 84 -20.63 11.46 13.56
C THR A 84 -19.96 10.13 13.24
N ILE A 85 -20.31 9.52 12.10
CA ILE A 85 -19.63 8.32 11.59
C ILE A 85 -18.14 8.60 11.40
N PHE A 86 -17.76 9.78 10.91
CA PHE A 86 -16.36 10.20 10.85
C PHE A 86 -15.70 10.23 12.24
N GLY A 87 -16.36 10.82 13.25
CA GLY A 87 -15.87 10.81 14.63
C GLY A 87 -15.64 9.40 15.17
N LEU A 88 -16.58 8.49 14.90
CA LEU A 88 -16.46 7.07 15.27
C LEU A 88 -15.28 6.38 14.57
N VAL A 89 -15.04 6.67 13.28
CA VAL A 89 -13.86 6.19 12.55
C VAL A 89 -12.57 6.69 13.20
N MET A 90 -12.53 7.97 13.59
CA MET A 90 -11.37 8.56 14.27
C MET A 90 -11.12 7.96 15.66
N THR A 91 -12.17 7.62 16.42
CA THR A 91 -12.02 6.88 17.69
C THR A 91 -11.42 5.49 17.45
N ASN A 92 -11.83 4.81 16.37
CA ASN A 92 -11.27 3.50 15.99
C ASN A 92 -9.87 3.60 15.36
N ALA A 93 -9.47 4.78 14.89
CA ALA A 93 -8.11 5.04 14.40
C ALA A 93 -7.04 4.81 15.48
N ALA A 94 -7.42 4.73 16.76
CA ALA A 94 -6.56 4.28 17.85
C ALA A 94 -5.97 2.87 17.64
N THR A 95 -6.53 2.05 16.75
CA THR A 95 -5.91 0.76 16.37
C THR A 95 -4.78 0.97 15.36
N LEU A 96 -5.01 1.83 14.37
CA LEU A 96 -3.98 2.22 13.40
C LEU A 96 -2.83 2.97 14.08
N SER A 97 -3.12 3.84 15.05
CA SER A 97 -2.09 4.56 15.79
C SER A 97 -1.17 3.60 16.56
N ARG A 98 -1.72 2.63 17.29
CA ARG A 98 -0.95 1.61 18.01
C ARG A 98 -0.09 0.76 17.06
N ALA A 99 -0.64 0.40 15.90
CA ALA A 99 0.11 -0.31 14.87
C ALA A 99 1.25 0.55 14.31
N GLY A 100 1.00 1.84 14.07
CA GLY A 100 2.00 2.80 13.64
C GLY A 100 3.11 3.02 14.67
N GLU A 101 2.78 3.17 15.94
CA GLU A 101 3.74 3.26 17.03
C GLU A 101 4.64 2.02 17.10
N GLY A 102 4.03 0.82 17.08
CA GLY A 102 4.78 -0.43 17.07
C GLY A 102 5.67 -0.56 15.84
N PHE A 103 5.17 -0.20 14.65
CA PHE A 103 5.94 -0.20 13.41
C PHE A 103 7.15 0.74 13.48
N LEU A 104 7.00 1.97 13.99
CA LEU A 104 8.11 2.91 14.12
C LEU A 104 9.17 2.43 15.10
N ILE A 105 8.75 1.87 16.25
CA ILE A 105 9.65 1.29 17.24
C ILE A 105 10.40 0.09 16.63
N GLY A 106 9.67 -0.83 16.00
CA GLY A 106 10.24 -2.01 15.36
C GLY A 106 11.20 -1.66 14.22
N MET A 107 10.84 -0.69 13.36
CA MET A 107 11.71 -0.16 12.31
C MET A 107 12.99 0.44 12.88
N ALA A 108 12.89 1.28 13.92
CA ALA A 108 14.06 1.91 14.52
C ALA A 108 15.01 0.86 15.13
N LEU A 109 14.47 -0.10 15.89
CA LEU A 109 15.23 -1.21 16.47
C LEU A 109 15.85 -2.10 15.39
N GLY A 110 15.09 -2.42 14.34
CA GLY A 110 15.56 -3.22 13.21
C GLY A 110 16.68 -2.53 12.43
N ALA A 111 16.56 -1.22 12.20
CA ALA A 111 17.59 -0.42 11.56
C ALA A 111 18.88 -0.38 12.40
N ILE A 112 18.76 -0.16 13.72
CA ILE A 112 19.91 -0.19 14.65
C ILE A 112 20.57 -1.58 14.62
N LEU A 113 19.77 -2.65 14.72
CA LEU A 113 20.29 -4.01 14.70
C LEU A 113 21.00 -4.34 13.39
N ALA A 114 20.39 -4.01 12.25
CA ALA A 114 20.98 -4.20 10.92
C ALA A 114 22.30 -3.44 10.79
N LEU A 115 22.35 -2.20 11.27
CA LEU A 115 23.59 -1.41 11.30
C LEU A 115 24.66 -2.09 12.17
N LEU A 116 24.33 -2.54 13.37
CA LEU A 116 25.28 -3.23 14.25
C LEU A 116 25.80 -4.54 13.64
N MET A 117 24.94 -5.31 12.98
CA MET A 117 25.33 -6.52 12.25
C MET A 117 26.24 -6.20 11.05
N SER A 118 26.01 -5.07 10.37
CA SER A 118 26.86 -4.61 9.27
C SER A 118 28.26 -4.20 9.74
N LEU A 119 28.36 -3.62 10.94
CA LEU A 119 29.62 -3.14 11.51
C LEU A 119 30.43 -4.24 12.19
N SER A 120 29.78 -5.30 12.69
CA SER A 120 30.44 -6.38 13.42
C SER A 120 29.96 -7.76 12.97
N GLY A 121 30.88 -8.51 12.34
CA GLY A 121 30.63 -9.91 11.97
C GLY A 121 30.36 -10.82 13.17
N ALA A 122 30.80 -10.46 14.37
CA ALA A 122 30.48 -11.20 15.60
C ALA A 122 29.00 -11.00 15.99
N VAL A 123 28.51 -9.75 15.99
CA VAL A 123 27.11 -9.44 16.27
C VAL A 123 26.20 -10.10 15.24
N GLY A 124 26.56 -10.06 13.96
CA GLY A 124 25.85 -10.76 12.89
C GLY A 124 25.68 -12.25 13.18
N LYS A 125 26.78 -12.95 13.50
CA LYS A 125 26.75 -14.40 13.78
C LYS A 125 25.92 -14.76 15.01
N ILE A 126 25.93 -13.91 16.04
CA ILE A 126 25.16 -14.15 17.27
C ILE A 126 23.68 -13.84 17.04
N ALA A 127 23.33 -12.72 16.39
CA ALA A 127 21.94 -12.29 16.23
C ALA A 127 21.16 -13.12 15.20
N PHE A 128 21.82 -13.62 14.15
CA PHE A 128 21.17 -14.29 13.03
C PHE A 128 20.30 -15.51 13.44
N PRO A 129 20.78 -16.45 14.30
CA PRO A 129 19.93 -17.55 14.77
C PRO A 129 18.69 -17.09 15.53
N TYR A 130 18.78 -16.03 16.34
CA TYR A 130 17.63 -15.52 17.10
C TYR A 130 16.59 -14.86 16.18
N LEU A 131 17.05 -14.12 15.15
CA LEU A 131 16.16 -13.54 14.14
C LEU A 131 15.45 -14.62 13.32
N MET A 132 16.11 -15.73 13.01
CA MET A 132 15.44 -16.86 12.36
C MET A 132 14.37 -17.48 13.28
N ILE A 133 14.65 -17.64 14.57
CA ILE A 133 13.70 -18.26 15.51
C ILE A 133 12.44 -17.40 15.69
N ILE A 134 12.57 -16.07 15.83
CA ILE A 134 11.41 -15.19 16.05
C ILE A 134 10.43 -15.23 14.86
N GLN A 135 10.94 -15.44 13.64
CA GLN A 135 10.15 -15.60 12.41
C GLN A 135 9.47 -16.97 12.27
N MET A 136 9.90 -17.97 13.04
CA MET A 136 9.30 -19.31 12.99
C MET A 136 8.13 -19.48 13.96
N ILE A 137 8.03 -18.64 15.00
CA ILE A 137 6.93 -18.74 15.97
C ILE A 137 5.69 -18.08 15.37
N PRO A 138 4.56 -18.80 15.20
CA PRO A 138 3.35 -18.24 14.63
C PRO A 138 2.84 -17.05 15.45
N ILE A 139 2.49 -15.95 14.77
CA ILE A 139 1.99 -14.74 15.43
C ILE A 139 0.74 -15.03 16.27
N LEU A 140 -0.15 -15.92 15.81
CA LEU A 140 -1.33 -16.34 16.57
C LEU A 140 -0.97 -16.97 17.93
N GLY A 141 0.12 -17.74 18.00
CA GLY A 141 0.59 -18.37 19.24
C GLY A 141 1.27 -17.38 20.19
N MET A 142 1.89 -16.32 19.66
CA MET A 142 2.56 -15.30 20.47
C MET A 142 1.59 -14.32 21.12
N ALA A 143 0.43 -14.05 20.52
CA ALA A 143 -0.54 -13.08 21.03
C ALA A 143 -0.92 -13.27 22.51
N PRO A 144 -1.31 -14.47 23.00
CA PRO A 144 -1.62 -14.67 24.42
C PRO A 144 -0.39 -14.53 25.34
N ILE A 145 0.81 -14.86 24.85
CA ILE A 145 2.07 -14.74 25.61
C ILE A 145 2.42 -13.26 25.81
N VAL A 146 2.32 -12.45 24.75
CA VAL A 146 2.57 -11.01 24.84
C VAL A 146 1.52 -10.33 25.73
N LEU A 147 0.26 -10.77 25.64
CA LEU A 147 -0.80 -10.25 26.51
C LEU A 147 -0.56 -10.57 27.98
N SER A 148 -0.14 -11.80 28.31
CA SER A 148 0.15 -12.17 29.70
C SER A 148 1.36 -11.41 30.26
N LEU A 149 2.34 -11.06 29.43
CA LEU A 149 3.52 -10.28 29.82
C LEU A 149 3.23 -8.78 29.98
N THR A 150 2.45 -8.20 29.07
CA THR A 150 2.19 -6.74 29.07
C THR A 150 1.02 -6.34 29.97
N GLY A 151 0.08 -7.25 30.23
CA GLY A 151 -1.10 -7.02 31.07
C GLY A 151 -2.12 -6.03 30.50
N ASP A 152 -1.86 -5.46 29.33
CA ASP A 152 -2.71 -4.45 28.69
C ASP A 152 -2.84 -4.73 27.18
N ILE A 153 -4.06 -4.69 26.68
CA ILE A 153 -4.37 -5.01 25.28
C ILE A 153 -3.80 -3.95 24.33
N GLY A 154 -3.77 -2.68 24.74
CA GLY A 154 -3.20 -1.59 23.96
C GLY A 154 -1.70 -1.75 23.76
N LYS A 155 -0.96 -1.93 24.86
CA LYS A 155 0.49 -2.20 24.86
C LYS A 155 0.82 -3.49 24.13
N SER A 156 0.01 -4.54 24.31
CA SER A 156 0.16 -5.81 23.57
C SER A 156 0.18 -5.57 22.06
N ARG A 157 -0.78 -4.80 21.53
CA ARG A 157 -0.86 -4.51 20.09
C ARG A 157 0.38 -3.77 19.58
N ILE A 158 0.89 -2.81 20.35
CA ILE A 158 2.12 -2.08 20.01
C ILE A 158 3.31 -3.04 19.95
N VAL A 159 3.48 -3.91 20.96
CA VAL A 159 4.57 -4.89 21.02
C VAL A 159 4.47 -5.91 19.89
N ILE A 160 3.28 -6.43 19.62
CA ILE A 160 3.05 -7.37 18.51
C ILE A 160 3.36 -6.69 17.17
N ALA A 161 2.91 -5.45 16.95
CA ALA A 161 3.22 -4.70 15.75
C ALA A 161 4.72 -4.43 15.59
N ALA A 162 5.44 -4.18 16.68
CA ALA A 162 6.90 -4.03 16.68
C ALA A 162 7.64 -5.35 16.40
N ILE A 163 7.15 -6.49 16.87
CA ILE A 163 7.74 -7.81 16.55
C ILE A 163 7.48 -8.14 15.08
N LEU A 164 6.31 -7.79 14.55
CA LEU A 164 5.93 -8.06 13.17
C LEU A 164 6.84 -7.39 12.14
N THR A 165 7.56 -6.32 12.51
CA THR A 165 8.56 -5.71 11.60
C THR A 165 9.79 -6.57 11.38
N PHE A 166 10.02 -7.56 12.25
CA PHE A 166 11.13 -8.52 12.14
C PHE A 166 10.70 -9.82 11.46
N TYR A 167 9.41 -9.95 11.11
CA TYR A 167 8.86 -11.08 10.38
C TYR A 167 9.09 -10.94 8.87
#